data_AF-T1FEH4-F1
#
_entry.id   AF-T1FEH4-F1
#
_cell.length_a   1.000
_cell.length_b   1.000
_cell.length_c   1.000
_cell.angle_alpha   90.00
_cell.angle_beta   90.00
_cell.angle_gamma   90.00
#
_symmetry.space_group_name_H-M   'P 1'
#
loop_
_entity.id
_entity.type
_entity.pdbx_description
1 polymer ?
#
loop_
_entity_poly.entity_id
_entity_poly.type
_entity_poly.pdbx_seq_one_letter_code
_entity_poly.pdbx_strand_id
1 'polypeptide(L)'
;MPPRYIGCYTDDKKPGMRDLQFSSIDGRMTPVFCSDVCYRHNYTVFGVQYHNECYCSHSYGAYGVGNGCSYTCSGDSREICGGASMNSVYSVCDKGMHGLKCNLKCPCAPLCTCHRLNASII
;
A
#
# COMPACT_ATOMS: atom_id res chain seq x y z
N MET A 1 -5.89 0.53 -10.51
CA MET A 1 -5.64 1.97 -10.32
C MET A 1 -4.30 2.10 -9.64
N PRO A 2 -3.49 3.14 -9.95
CA PRO A 2 -2.20 3.32 -9.30
C PRO A 2 -2.42 3.64 -7.81
N PRO A 3 -1.60 3.06 -6.91
CA PRO A 3 -1.68 3.31 -5.48
C PRO A 3 -1.32 4.77 -5.14
N ARG A 4 -1.91 5.31 -4.06
CA ARG A 4 -1.63 6.69 -3.61
C ARG A 4 -0.46 6.71 -2.64
N TYR A 5 0.61 7.41 -3.00
CA TYR A 5 1.77 7.61 -2.12
C TYR A 5 1.39 8.48 -0.92
N ILE A 6 1.83 8.05 0.27
CA ILE A 6 1.63 8.75 1.54
C ILE A 6 2.91 9.46 1.95
N GLY A 7 4.04 8.75 1.91
CA GLY A 7 5.32 9.29 2.36
C GLY A 7 6.38 8.24 2.58
N CYS A 8 7.56 8.69 2.99
CA CYS A 8 8.67 7.84 3.38
C CYS A 8 8.68 7.69 4.90
N TYR A 9 8.76 6.46 5.39
CA TYR A 9 8.72 6.15 6.82
C TYR A 9 9.87 5.24 7.20
N THR A 10 10.43 5.49 8.38
CA THR A 10 11.53 4.68 8.94
C THR A 10 10.99 3.30 9.33
N ASP A 11 11.82 2.28 9.17
CA ASP A 11 11.53 0.91 9.58
C ASP A 11 12.63 0.37 10.50
N ASP A 12 12.30 -0.59 11.37
CA ASP A 12 13.29 -1.31 12.18
C ASP A 12 13.34 -2.78 11.72
N LYS A 13 14.50 -3.22 11.24
CA LYS A 13 14.72 -4.58 10.73
C LYS A 13 14.77 -5.66 11.83
N LYS A 14 14.71 -5.30 13.12
CA LYS A 14 14.70 -6.28 14.22
C LYS A 14 13.45 -7.16 14.13
N PRO A 15 13.56 -8.46 14.47
CA PRO A 15 12.40 -9.36 14.52
C PRO A 15 11.30 -8.79 15.43
N GLY A 16 10.06 -8.75 14.92
CA GLY A 16 8.90 -8.22 15.65
C GLY A 16 8.80 -6.69 15.73
N MET A 17 9.78 -5.95 15.17
CA MET A 17 9.83 -4.49 15.23
C MET A 17 9.53 -3.85 13.86
N ARG A 18 9.10 -4.60 12.84
CA ARG A 18 8.75 -3.99 11.55
C ARG A 18 7.58 -3.02 11.69
N ASP A 19 7.66 -1.86 11.03
CA ASP A 19 6.56 -0.89 10.97
C ASP A 19 5.32 -1.48 10.28
N LEU A 20 5.56 -2.29 9.24
CA LEU A 20 4.53 -3.05 8.54
C LEU A 20 4.79 -4.55 8.71
N GLN A 21 3.75 -5.30 9.09
CA GLN A 21 3.90 -6.62 9.74
C GLN A 21 3.93 -7.79 8.75
N PHE A 22 3.07 -7.77 7.73
CA PHE A 22 3.08 -8.81 6.70
C PHE A 22 4.15 -8.46 5.66
N SER A 23 4.86 -9.47 5.14
CA SER A 23 5.91 -9.24 4.15
C SER A 23 5.89 -10.28 3.02
N SER A 24 6.30 -9.85 1.84
CA SER A 24 6.49 -10.67 0.66
C SER A 24 7.66 -10.10 -0.16
N ILE A 25 8.44 -10.97 -0.80
CA ILE A 25 9.58 -10.57 -1.63
C ILE A 25 9.36 -11.16 -3.02
N ASP A 26 9.46 -10.33 -4.07
CA ASP A 26 9.32 -10.77 -5.47
C ASP A 26 10.21 -9.93 -6.38
N GLY A 27 10.89 -10.54 -7.35
CA GLY A 27 11.76 -9.84 -8.30
C GLY A 27 11.02 -8.95 -9.30
N ARG A 28 9.69 -9.03 -9.36
CA ARG A 28 8.81 -8.19 -10.20
C ARG A 28 8.20 -7.05 -9.38
N MET A 29 8.79 -6.69 -8.24
CA MET A 29 8.20 -5.73 -7.32
C MET A 29 7.98 -4.38 -8.01
N THR A 30 6.79 -3.84 -7.81
CA THR A 30 6.35 -2.49 -8.16
C THR A 30 5.35 -2.04 -7.08
N PRO A 31 5.10 -0.74 -6.89
CA PRO A 31 4.06 -0.29 -5.97
C PRO A 31 2.69 -0.87 -6.33
N VAL A 32 2.38 -1.00 -7.62
CA VAL A 32 1.12 -1.62 -8.09
C VAL A 32 1.06 -3.10 -7.71
N PHE A 33 2.14 -3.85 -7.92
CA PHE A 33 2.20 -5.27 -7.54
C PHE A 33 2.02 -5.45 -6.03
N CYS A 34 2.72 -4.66 -5.21
CA CYS A 34 2.59 -4.73 -3.76
C CYS A 34 1.16 -4.35 -3.30
N SER A 35 0.56 -3.32 -3.91
CA SER A 35 -0.84 -2.98 -3.67
C SER A 35 -1.79 -4.16 -3.92
N ASP A 36 -1.58 -4.92 -5.01
CA ASP A 36 -2.41 -6.08 -5.36
C ASP A 36 -2.19 -7.27 -4.42
N VAL A 37 -0.99 -7.43 -3.85
CA VAL A 37 -0.72 -8.40 -2.78
C VAL A 37 -1.48 -7.99 -1.51
N CYS A 38 -1.28 -6.77 -1.02
CA CYS A 38 -1.88 -6.31 0.23
C CYS A 38 -3.40 -6.23 0.16
N TYR A 39 -3.97 -5.87 -1.00
CA TYR A 39 -5.41 -5.93 -1.25
C TYR A 39 -5.97 -7.33 -1.08
N ARG A 40 -5.34 -8.36 -1.68
CA ARG A 40 -5.79 -9.77 -1.56
C ARG A 40 -5.74 -10.29 -0.13
N HIS A 41 -4.89 -9.71 0.71
CA HIS A 41 -4.77 -10.02 2.13
C HIS A 41 -5.59 -9.07 3.03
N ASN A 42 -6.48 -8.25 2.45
CA ASN A 42 -7.36 -7.29 3.15
C ASN A 42 -6.64 -6.22 3.98
N TYR A 43 -5.42 -5.83 3.61
CA TYR A 43 -4.72 -4.71 4.26
C TYR A 43 -5.09 -3.37 3.62
N THR A 44 -5.03 -2.31 4.42
CA THR A 44 -5.41 -0.95 3.99
C THR A 44 -4.21 -0.09 3.60
N VAL A 45 -3.01 -0.44 4.07
CA VAL A 45 -1.77 0.25 3.74
C VAL A 45 -0.69 -0.76 3.37
N PHE A 46 0.26 -0.28 2.57
CA PHE A 46 1.41 -1.06 2.20
C PHE A 46 2.66 -0.20 2.09
N GLY A 47 3.81 -0.85 2.18
CA GLY A 47 5.12 -0.26 2.02
C GLY A 47 5.94 -1.09 1.06
N VAL A 48 6.72 -0.44 0.21
CA VAL A 48 7.77 -1.11 -0.56
C VAL A 48 9.13 -0.70 -0.02
N GLN A 49 10.03 -1.67 0.10
CA GLN A 49 11.37 -1.51 0.69
C GLN A 49 12.40 -2.27 -0.14
N TYR A 50 13.66 -1.81 -0.07
CA TYR A 50 14.84 -2.52 -0.56
C TYR A 50 14.71 -3.13 -1.98
N HIS A 51 14.13 -2.37 -2.91
CA HIS A 51 13.90 -2.74 -4.33
C HIS A 51 12.81 -3.80 -4.58
N ASN A 52 12.75 -4.85 -3.76
CA ASN A 52 11.97 -6.05 -4.06
C ASN A 52 11.08 -6.53 -2.91
N GLU A 53 11.04 -5.80 -1.80
CA GLU A 53 10.26 -6.16 -0.63
C GLU A 53 8.94 -5.39 -0.61
N CYS A 54 7.87 -6.10 -0.27
CA CYS A 54 6.53 -5.58 -0.07
C CYS A 54 6.11 -5.88 1.36
N TYR A 55 5.56 -4.88 2.02
CA TYR A 55 5.03 -4.98 3.35
C TYR A 55 3.58 -4.51 3.39
N CYS A 56 2.73 -5.18 4.17
CA CYS A 56 1.33 -4.84 4.32
C CYS A 56 0.98 -4.67 5.80
N SER A 57 0.07 -3.74 6.09
CA SER A 57 -0.40 -3.48 7.45
C SER A 57 -1.74 -2.74 7.42
N HIS A 58 -2.29 -2.48 8.61
CA HIS A 58 -3.39 -1.52 8.81
C HIS A 58 -2.92 -0.19 9.38
N SER A 59 -1.67 -0.13 9.84
CA SER A 59 -1.02 1.02 10.45
C SER A 59 0.39 1.21 9.87
N TYR A 60 0.92 2.42 9.98
CA TYR A 60 2.27 2.78 9.53
C TYR A 60 2.79 3.95 10.37
N GLY A 61 4.10 4.19 10.29
CA GLY A 61 4.76 5.33 10.90
C GLY A 61 5.08 5.17 12.39
N ALA A 62 5.21 3.94 12.88
CA ALA A 62 5.62 3.66 14.27
C ALA A 62 6.98 4.31 14.63
N TYR A 63 7.87 4.48 13.64
CA TYR A 63 9.18 5.12 13.79
C TYR A 63 9.26 6.53 13.20
N GLY A 64 8.12 7.10 12.82
CA GLY A 64 8.03 8.44 12.26
C GLY A 64 8.46 8.55 10.79
N VAL A 65 8.43 9.78 10.30
CA VAL A 65 8.78 10.13 8.92
C VAL A 65 10.29 9.93 8.72
N GLY A 66 10.64 9.24 7.64
CA GLY A 66 12.02 8.98 7.24
C GLY A 66 12.43 9.80 6.02
N ASN A 67 13.73 9.76 5.72
CA ASN A 67 14.30 10.18 4.45
C ASN A 67 15.12 9.02 3.86
N GLY A 68 15.28 8.97 2.54
CA GLY A 68 16.03 7.89 1.89
C GLY A 68 15.19 6.83 1.16
N CYS A 69 13.92 7.12 0.87
CA CYS A 69 13.15 6.36 -0.11
C CYS A 69 13.55 6.75 -1.54
N SER A 70 14.65 6.18 -2.04
CA SER A 70 15.20 6.48 -3.37
C SER A 70 15.59 5.25 -4.19
N TYR A 71 15.38 4.05 -3.64
CA TYR A 71 15.75 2.81 -4.30
C TYR A 71 14.74 2.49 -5.39
N THR A 72 15.22 2.16 -6.59
CA THR A 72 14.35 1.81 -7.71
C THR A 72 13.74 0.43 -7.53
N CYS A 73 12.53 0.22 -8.03
CA CYS A 73 11.88 -1.08 -7.97
C CYS A 73 12.57 -2.13 -8.86
N SER A 74 12.57 -3.39 -8.42
CA SER A 74 13.13 -4.52 -9.18
C SER A 74 12.31 -4.87 -10.43
N GLY A 75 10.99 -4.66 -10.40
CA GLY A 75 10.10 -4.88 -11.53
C GLY A 75 9.99 -3.72 -12.51
N ASP A 76 10.30 -2.48 -12.07
CA ASP A 76 10.36 -1.30 -12.93
C ASP A 76 11.31 -0.25 -12.35
N SER A 77 12.45 -0.02 -13.00
CA SER A 77 13.47 0.93 -12.51
C SER A 77 13.04 2.40 -12.56
N ARG A 78 11.87 2.72 -13.12
CA ARG A 78 11.28 4.07 -13.13
C ARG A 78 10.46 4.37 -11.89
N GLU A 79 10.15 3.36 -11.08
CA GLU A 79 9.38 3.49 -9.85
C GLU A 79 10.28 3.37 -8.62
N ILE A 80 9.84 3.94 -7.49
CA ILE A 80 10.58 3.93 -6.23
C ILE A 80 10.00 2.88 -5.27
N CYS A 81 10.88 2.02 -4.75
CA CYS A 81 10.60 0.93 -3.83
C CYS A 81 11.37 1.08 -2.51
N GLY A 82 11.21 2.23 -1.85
CA GLY A 82 11.76 2.47 -0.51
C GLY A 82 13.26 2.72 -0.49
N GLY A 83 13.91 2.21 0.55
CA GLY A 83 15.35 2.29 0.78
C GLY A 83 15.80 1.25 1.81
N ALA A 84 17.04 1.35 2.27
CA ALA A 84 17.53 0.50 3.36
C ALA A 84 16.82 0.87 4.67
N SER A 85 15.95 -0.02 5.17
CA SER A 85 15.11 0.23 6.35
C SER A 85 14.24 1.50 6.23
N MET A 86 13.80 1.81 5.00
CA MET A 86 12.93 2.93 4.68
C MET A 86 11.78 2.44 3.80
N ASN A 87 10.55 2.61 4.28
CA ASN A 87 9.33 2.22 3.58
C ASN A 87 8.79 3.40 2.78
N SER A 88 8.66 3.23 1.45
CA SER A 88 7.75 4.08 0.69
C SER A 88 6.34 3.58 0.94
N VAL A 89 5.56 4.32 1.72
CA VAL A 89 4.23 3.92 2.17
C VAL A 89 3.15 4.47 1.26
N TYR A 90 2.17 3.64 0.97
CA TYR A 90 1.05 3.92 0.09
C TYR A 90 -0.26 3.41 0.75
N SER A 91 -1.39 4.03 0.40
CA SER A 91 -2.69 3.43 0.70
C SER A 91 -3.03 2.38 -0.34
N VAL A 92 -3.53 1.22 0.10
CA VAL A 92 -4.10 0.21 -0.80
C VAL A 92 -5.37 0.80 -1.42
N CYS A 93 -5.41 0.86 -2.74
CA CYS A 93 -6.63 1.20 -3.47
C CYS A 93 -7.51 -0.05 -3.53
N ASP A 94 -8.61 -0.04 -2.81
CA ASP A 94 -9.64 -1.06 -2.97
C ASP A 94 -10.14 -1.04 -4.43
N LYS A 95 -10.07 -2.18 -5.13
CA LYS A 95 -10.74 -2.35 -6.44
C LYS A 95 -12.28 -2.41 -6.32
N GLY A 96 -12.82 -2.10 -5.14
CA GLY A 96 -14.23 -2.15 -4.80
C GLY A 96 -14.45 -3.02 -3.57
N MET A 97 -14.66 -2.36 -2.44
CA MET A 97 -15.65 -2.70 -1.41
C MET A 97 -16.18 -4.12 -1.53
N HIS A 98 -15.63 -5.07 -0.77
CA HIS A 98 -16.27 -6.38 -0.63
C HIS A 98 -17.73 -6.19 -0.16
N GLY A 99 -18.69 -6.41 -1.07
CA GLY A 99 -20.10 -6.56 -0.74
C GLY A 99 -21.08 -5.41 -1.07
N LEU A 100 -20.70 -4.37 -1.83
CA LEU A 100 -21.66 -3.35 -2.27
C LEU A 100 -21.73 -3.27 -3.80
N LYS A 101 -22.94 -3.30 -4.37
CA LYS A 101 -23.22 -3.04 -5.79
C LYS A 101 -22.92 -1.57 -6.14
N CYS A 102 -21.70 -1.09 -5.98
CA CYS A 102 -21.30 0.24 -6.42
C CYS A 102 -20.72 0.07 -7.84
N ASN A 103 -21.53 0.29 -8.89
CA ASN A 103 -21.10 0.32 -10.31
C ASN A 103 -20.18 1.52 -10.63
N LEU A 104 -19.39 1.99 -9.67
CA LEU A 104 -18.60 3.21 -9.77
C LEU A 104 -17.12 2.90 -9.55
N LYS A 105 -16.29 3.31 -10.52
CA LYS A 105 -14.84 3.36 -10.39
C LYS A 105 -14.50 4.35 -9.28
N CYS A 106 -14.32 3.87 -8.05
CA CYS A 106 -13.98 4.70 -6.91
C CYS A 106 -12.50 5.10 -6.97
N PRO A 107 -12.14 6.39 -6.98
CA PRO A 107 -10.76 6.82 -6.83
C PRO A 107 -10.23 6.51 -5.42
N CYS A 108 -8.92 6.37 -5.28
CA CYS A 108 -8.21 6.01 -4.04
C CYS A 108 -8.15 7.14 -3.00
N ALA A 109 -9.28 7.82 -2.77
CA ALA A 109 -9.40 8.96 -1.88
C ALA A 109 -10.26 8.61 -0.66
N PRO A 110 -10.05 9.25 0.51
CA PRO A 110 -10.81 9.01 1.74
C PRO A 110 -12.31 9.39 1.66
N LEU A 111 -12.83 9.74 0.49
CA LEU A 111 -14.19 10.22 0.25
C LEU A 111 -15.01 9.31 -0.69
N CYS A 112 -14.69 8.01 -0.76
CA CYS A 112 -15.69 7.07 -1.26
C CYS A 112 -16.70 6.73 -0.16
N THR A 113 -17.57 7.70 0.16
CA THR A 113 -18.81 7.42 0.89
C THR A 113 -19.77 6.73 -0.09
N CYS A 114 -19.74 5.39 -0.21
CA CYS A 114 -20.90 4.68 -0.77
C CYS A 114 -21.99 4.79 0.31
N HIS A 115 -22.77 5.88 0.25
CA HIS A 115 -23.89 6.14 1.16
C HIS A 115 -24.84 4.94 1.08
N ARG A 116 -25.01 4.20 2.18
CA ARG A 116 -26.08 3.20 2.34
C ARG A 116 -27.45 3.89 2.47
N LEU A 117 -27.79 4.82 1.58
CA LEU A 117 -29.12 5.42 1.58
C LEU A 117 -29.91 4.85 0.41
N ASN A 118 -30.59 3.76 0.76
CA ASN A 118 -31.73 3.15 0.09
C ASN A 118 -31.48 2.61 -1.32
N ALA A 119 -31.41 1.28 -1.37
CA ALA A 119 -31.88 0.54 -2.51
C ALA A 119 -33.34 0.95 -2.78
N SER A 120 -33.57 1.82 -3.76
CA SER A 120 -34.88 2.04 -4.33
C SER A 120 -34.71 2.35 -5.81
N ILE A 121 -35.21 1.41 -6.61
CA ILE A 121 -35.39 1.55 -8.06
C ILE A 121 -36.57 2.49 -8.25
N ILE A 122 -36.39 3.54 -9.04
CA ILE A 122 -37.49 4.06 -9.87
C ILE A 122 -37.16 3.63 -11.29
#